data_AF-A0A2N5KA86-F1
#
_entry.id   AF-A0A2N5KA86-F1
#
_cell.length_a   1.000
_cell.length_b   1.000
_cell.length_c   1.000
_cell.angle_alpha   90.00
_cell.angle_beta   90.00
_cell.angle_gamma   90.00
#
_symmetry.space_group_name_H-M   'P 1'
#
loop_
_entity.id
_entity.type
_entity.pdbx_description
1 polymer ?
#
loop_
_entity_poly.entity_id
_entity_poly.type
_entity_poly.pdbx_seq_one_letter_code
_entity_poly.pdbx_strand_id
1 'polypeptide(L)' 'MGLGTPELIIILVIVLLLFGSKKLPELAKSVGSSVKELRKGISDEVKSEKSSDANNRS' A
#
# COMPACT_ATOMS: atom_id res chain seq x y z
N MET A 1 5.33 -12.12 -28.30
CA MET A 1 6.50 -12.02 -27.41
C MET A 1 6.19 -10.98 -26.35
N GLY A 2 5.56 -11.41 -25.26
CA GLY A 2 5.30 -10.54 -24.11
C GLY A 2 6.51 -10.54 -23.18
N LEU A 3 6.62 -9.53 -22.33
CA LEU A 3 7.61 -9.48 -21.27
C LEU A 3 7.49 -10.75 -20.42
N GLY A 4 8.44 -11.66 -20.59
CA GLY A 4 8.48 -12.89 -19.83
C GLY A 4 8.98 -12.61 -18.42
N THR A 5 8.87 -13.64 -17.58
CA THR A 5 9.52 -13.64 -16.27
C THR A 5 11.04 -13.33 -16.33
N PRO A 6 11.81 -13.73 -17.37
CA PRO A 6 13.23 -13.38 -17.47
C PRO A 6 13.49 -11.88 -17.63
N GLU A 7 12.74 -11.20 -18.50
CA GLU A 7 12.90 -9.76 -18.74
C GLU A 7 12.59 -8.94 -17.49
N LEU A 8 11.56 -9.32 -16.72
CA LEU A 8 11.23 -8.67 -15.46
C LEU A 8 12.32 -8.85 -14.41
N ILE A 9 12.96 -10.02 -14.35
CA ILE A 9 14.09 -10.27 -13.45
C ILE A 9 15.27 -9.37 -13.80
N ILE A 10 15.59 -9.21 -15.08
CA ILE A 10 16.69 -8.34 -15.53
C ILE A 10 16.42 -6.88 -15.13
N ILE A 11 15.20 -6.39 -15.36
CA ILE A 11 14.80 -5.03 -14.97
C ILE A 11 14.92 -4.87 -13.44
N LEU A 12 14.44 -5.85 -12.68
CA LEU A 12 14.53 -5.84 -11.22
C LEU A 12 15.99 -5.78 -10.74
N VAL A 13 16.89 -6.55 -11.36
CA VAL A 13 18.32 -6.51 -11.05
C VAL A 13 18.92 -5.13 -11.33
N ILE A 14 18.62 -4.51 -12.47
CA ILE A 14 19.09 -3.16 -12.78
C ILE A 14 18.60 -2.14 -11.74
N VAL A 15 17.31 -2.18 -11.41
CA VAL A 15 16.71 -1.33 -10.38
C VAL A 15 17.38 -1.56 -9.01
N LEU A 16 17.65 -2.82 -8.65
CA LEU A 16 18.37 -3.16 -7.42
C LEU A 16 19.83 -2.69 -7.41
N LEU A 17 20.50 -2.62 -8.57
CA LEU A 17 21.86 -2.07 -8.65
C LEU A 17 21.86 -0.54 -8.50
N LEU A 18 20.88 0.15 -9.08
CA LEU A 18 20.76 1.61 -9.00
C LEU A 18 20.34 2.09 -7.60
N PHE A 19 19.31 1.47 -7.04
CA PHE A 19 18.73 1.89 -5.76
C PHE A 19 19.28 1.09 -4.57
N GLY A 20 19.79 -0.12 -4.79
CA GLY A 20 20.21 -1.03 -3.73
C GLY A 20 19.06 -1.86 -3.16
N SER A 21 19.37 -3.08 -2.71
CA SER A 21 18.40 -4.01 -2.11
C SER A 21 17.73 -3.52 -0.82
N LYS A 22 18.32 -2.51 -0.17
CA LYS A 22 17.76 -1.90 1.05
C LYS A 22 16.77 -0.78 0.76
N LYS A 23 16.93 -0.03 -0.34
CA LYS A 23 16.10 1.16 -0.61
C LYS A 23 14.72 0.81 -1.15
N LEU A 24 14.58 -0.21 -1.99
CA LEU A 24 13.25 -0.66 -2.42
C LEU A 24 12.31 -1.04 -1.26
N PRO A 25 12.70 -1.92 -0.32
CA PRO A 25 11.82 -2.29 0.79
C PRO A 25 11.64 -1.14 1.79
N GLU A 26 12.61 -0.25 1.95
CA GLU A 26 12.49 0.95 2.79
C GLU A 26 11.42 1.91 2.23
N LEU A 27 11.45 2.19 0.93
CA LEU A 27 10.44 2.99 0.23
C LEU A 27 9.06 2.31 0.24
N ALA A 28 9.01 1.00 0.02
CA ALA A 28 7.75 0.26 0.08
C ALA A 28 7.13 0.29 1.48
N LYS A 29 7.95 0.22 2.53
CA LYS A 29 7.49 0.33 3.93
C LYS A 29 6.96 1.73 4.24
N SER A 30 7.63 2.80 3.81
CA SER A 30 7.16 4.17 4.06
C SER A 30 5.85 4.45 3.34
N VAL A 31 5.77 4.15 2.03
CA VAL A 31 4.55 4.30 1.23
C VAL A 31 3.43 3.40 1.77
N GLY A 32 3.75 2.15 2.11
CA GLY A 32 2.77 1.20 2.65
C GLY A 32 2.20 1.63 3.99
N SER A 33 3.01 2.24 4.86
CA SER A 33 2.56 2.79 6.14
C SER A 33 1.63 3.98 5.93
N SER A 34 1.98 4.91 5.03
CA SER A 34 1.09 6.02 4.66
C SER A 34 -0.23 5.51 4.09
N VAL A 35 -0.22 4.60 3.12
CA VAL A 35 -1.46 4.04 2.54
C VAL A 35 -2.29 3.31 3.60
N LYS A 36 -1.67 2.60 4.55
CA LYS A 36 -2.37 1.93 5.65
C LYS A 36 -3.10 2.92 6.55
N GLU A 37 -2.45 4.03 6.92
CA GLU A 37 -3.06 5.10 7.73
C GLU A 37 -4.21 5.78 6.98
N LEU A 38 -4.03 6.07 5.69
CA LEU A 38 -5.08 6.63 4.83
C LEU A 38 -6.31 5.71 4.77
N ARG A 39 -6.10 4.40 4.55
CA ARG A 39 -7.18 3.41 4.53
C ARG A 39 -7.89 3.28 5.87
N LYS A 40 -7.14 3.37 6.97
CA LYS A 40 -7.69 3.33 8.33
C LYS A 40 -8.58 4.54 8.61
N GLY A 41 -8.11 5.76 8.32
CA GLY A 41 -8.90 6.98 8.49
C GLY A 41 -10.24 6.92 7.75
N ILE A 42 -10.21 6.52 6.47
CA ILE A 42 -11.43 6.35 5.66
C ILE A 42 -12.36 5.28 6.25
N SER A 43 -11.82 4.16 6.74
CA SER A 43 -12.64 3.08 7.31
C SER A 43 -13.27 3.47 8.64
N ASP A 44 -12.56 4.24 9.46
CA ASP A 44 -13.03 4.72 10.76
C ASP A 44 -14.13 5.79 10.59
N GLU A 45 -14.01 6.66 9.57
CA GLU A 45 -15.06 7.63 9.18
C GLU A 45 -16.35 6.91 8.74
N VAL A 46 -16.24 5.91 7.84
CA VAL A 46 -17.37 5.10 7.38
C VAL A 46 -18.02 4.28 8.52
N LYS A 47 -17.23 3.84 9.52
CA LYS A 47 -17.78 3.18 10.72
C LYS A 47 -18.51 4.15 11.64
N SER A 48 -17.99 5.37 11.81
CA SER A 48 -18.57 6.40 12.69
C SER A 48 -19.96 6.84 12.25
N GLU A 49 -20.20 6.93 10.94
CA GLU A 49 -21.54 7.25 10.41
C GLU A 49 -22.55 6.11 10.65
N LYS A 50 -22.11 4.86 10.58
CA LYS A 50 -23.01 3.69 10.71
C LYS A 50 -23.44 3.38 12.14
N SER A 51 -22.69 3.84 13.15
CA SER A 51 -23.01 3.60 14.57
C SER A 51 -23.91 4.68 15.18
N SER A 52 -24.05 5.84 14.54
CA SER A 52 -24.80 6.97 15.07
C SER A 52 -26.32 6.89 14.80
N ASP A 53 -26.75 6.12 13.79
CA ASP A 53 -28.17 5.96 13.43
C ASP A 53 -28.92 4.86 14.21
N ALA A 54 -28.21 4.00 14.95
CA ALA A 54 -28.83 2.86 15.67
C ALA A 54 -29.31 3.20 17.09
N ASN A 55 -28.89 4.34 17.67
CA ASN A 55 -29.11 4.66 19.09
C ASN A 55 -30.20 5.74 19.34
N ASN A 56 -30.91 6.20 18.30
CA ASN A 56 -31.92 7.27 18.42
C ASN A 56 -33.33 6.85 17.98
N ARG A 57 -33.67 5.55 18.09
CA ARG A 57 -35.00 4.99 17.74
C ARG A 57 -35.56 3.99 18.77
N SER A 58 -35.06 3.99 20.01
CA SER A 58 -35.59 3.17 21.12
C SER A 58 -36.30 4.04 22.14
#